data_AF-A0A819PEK3-F1
#
_entry.id   AF-A0A819PEK3-F1
#
_cell.length_a   1.000
_cell.length_b   1.000
_cell.length_c   1.000
_cell.angle_alpha   90.00
_cell.angle_beta   90.00
_cell.angle_gamma   90.00
#
_symmetry.space_group_name_H-M   'P 1'
#
loop_
_entity.id
_entity.type
_entity.pdbx_description
1 polymer ?
#
loop_
_entity_poly.entity_id
_entity_poly.type
_entity_poly.pdbx_seq_one_letter_code
_entity_poly.pdbx_strand_id
1 'polypeptide(L)'
;MASGARIVSRLFVEENGAFDDVQVDKHEDTQKEAFTEEINNEVANSSMDLLTYQTNMERILQWIATLEENYGNQDKTLSNDLNIIKEQFQNHEDFILTLNKDENQVDDILSQVNQLLTSTDIHLQTQEENEIKEQIRILNEKWTLLRSKSLDRQSILHKTIMKLQTDQMESFATWLSQIEERISTNLEVMEDSIPGIYRQYHQFVQLQDELIVQQEISQSLENFIIAVDQEYDSTEIENKLFDCSKRWEYICNFVQQHWNVKITYILYDDDHFKEFIQTGNNITEQLKDADEDSTEHEFALKTLENRWQELHKQILKCEQDIEQSKFSNDLSEYVTRF
;
A
#
# COMPACT_ATOMS: atom_id res chain seq x y z
N MET A 1 -9.77 -4.25 14.31
CA MET A 1 -9.41 -5.28 13.31
C MET A 1 -10.05 -4.85 12.01
N ALA A 2 -9.33 -4.45 10.97
CA ALA A 2 -7.89 -4.52 10.73
C ALA A 2 -7.48 -3.22 10.04
N SER A 3 -6.42 -2.58 10.53
CA SER A 3 -5.69 -1.56 9.78
C SER A 3 -4.95 -2.30 8.65
N GLY A 4 -5.17 -1.90 7.40
CA GLY A 4 -4.60 -2.45 6.17
C GLY A 4 -3.09 -2.27 6.06
N ALA A 5 -2.47 -1.60 7.04
CA ALA A 5 -1.03 -1.50 7.18
C ALA A 5 -0.39 -2.90 7.15
N ARG A 6 0.41 -3.15 6.11
CA ARG A 6 1.28 -4.32 6.05
C ARG A 6 2.47 -4.06 6.95
N ILE A 7 2.45 -4.67 8.13
CA ILE A 7 3.64 -4.79 8.97
C ILE A 7 4.57 -5.78 8.27
N VAL A 8 5.68 -5.28 7.74
CA VAL A 8 6.74 -6.14 7.22
C VAL A 8 7.69 -6.37 8.37
N SER A 9 7.62 -7.57 8.95
CA SER A 9 8.58 -8.02 9.94
C SER A 9 9.98 -7.98 9.34
N ARG A 10 10.95 -7.49 10.12
CA ARG A 10 12.37 -7.54 9.78
C ARG A 10 12.73 -8.99 9.44
N LEU A 11 12.97 -9.29 8.15
CA LEU A 11 13.41 -10.62 7.70
C LEU A 11 14.83 -10.95 8.18
N PHE A 12 15.51 -10.00 8.83
CA PHE A 12 16.79 -10.19 9.48
C PHE A 12 16.66 -10.03 10.99
N VAL A 13 16.81 -11.15 11.69
CA VAL A 13 17.40 -11.12 13.03
C VAL A 13 18.89 -10.85 12.81
N GLU A 14 19.43 -9.82 13.48
CA GLU A 14 20.86 -9.58 13.61
C GLU A 14 21.50 -10.72 14.43
N GLU A 15 21.56 -11.93 13.89
CA GLU A 15 22.56 -12.90 14.35
C GLU A 15 23.83 -12.63 13.56
N ASN A 16 24.79 -12.02 14.26
CA ASN A 16 26.16 -11.83 13.82
C ASN A 16 26.82 -13.20 13.58
N GLY A 17 26.50 -13.85 12.47
CA GLY A 17 27.17 -15.05 11.99
C GLY A 17 28.41 -14.69 11.17
N ALA A 18 29.34 -13.93 11.74
CA ALA A 18 30.71 -14.07 11.29
C ALA A 18 31.12 -15.49 11.71
N PHE A 19 31.16 -16.42 10.77
CA PHE A 19 31.58 -17.79 11.07
C PHE A 19 33.02 -17.75 11.57
N ASP A 20 33.21 -18.09 12.85
CA ASP A 20 34.50 -18.11 13.52
C ASP A 20 35.49 -19.00 12.76
N ASP A 21 36.75 -18.55 12.75
CA ASP A 21 37.88 -19.22 12.12
C ASP A 21 37.91 -20.72 12.48
N VAL A 22 37.93 -21.58 11.45
CA VAL A 22 38.10 -23.03 11.59
C VAL A 22 39.45 -23.30 12.30
N GLN A 23 39.41 -23.66 13.58
CA GLN A 23 40.58 -24.05 14.35
C GLN A 23 40.86 -25.54 14.19
N VAL A 24 41.99 -25.88 13.56
CA VAL A 24 42.46 -27.26 13.39
C VAL A 24 43.48 -27.57 14.50
N ASP A 25 43.09 -28.47 15.41
CA ASP A 25 43.95 -28.97 16.49
C ASP A 25 44.87 -30.08 15.96
N LYS A 26 46.16 -30.02 16.32
CA LYS A 26 47.18 -30.98 15.84
C LYS A 26 47.40 -32.08 16.86
N HIS A 27 47.14 -33.33 16.51
CA HIS A 27 47.64 -34.47 17.27
C HIS A 27 48.23 -35.60 16.40
N GLU A 28 49.45 -35.98 16.74
CA GLU A 28 50.24 -37.08 16.18
C GLU A 28 49.90 -38.43 16.82
N ASP A 29 49.95 -39.46 15.95
CA ASP A 29 50.64 -40.74 16.10
C ASP A 29 49.91 -42.07 16.47
N THR A 30 50.05 -43.00 15.50
CA THR A 30 50.30 -44.47 15.55
C THR A 30 49.17 -45.49 15.85
N GLN A 31 48.84 -46.34 14.88
CA GLN A 31 49.35 -47.74 14.71
C GLN A 31 48.69 -48.44 13.48
N LYS A 32 49.48 -49.24 12.75
CA LYS A 32 49.04 -50.06 11.59
C LYS A 32 48.83 -51.53 12.01
N GLU A 33 47.80 -52.19 11.46
CA GLU A 33 47.89 -53.50 10.75
C GLU A 33 46.50 -54.14 10.46
N ALA A 34 45.82 -53.64 9.42
CA ALA A 34 44.81 -54.32 8.58
C ALA A 34 44.80 -53.69 7.16
N PHE A 35 46.01 -53.40 6.68
CA PHE A 35 46.39 -52.15 5.99
C PHE A 35 46.19 -52.15 4.46
N THR A 36 45.31 -52.96 3.85
CA THR A 36 45.19 -52.95 2.37
C THR A 36 43.77 -53.02 1.81
N GLU A 37 42.82 -53.68 2.46
CA GLU A 37 41.40 -53.56 2.09
C GLU A 37 40.74 -52.39 2.82
N GLU A 38 41.12 -52.16 4.07
CA GLU A 38 40.66 -51.02 4.87
C GLU A 38 41.16 -49.69 4.28
N ILE A 39 42.42 -49.62 3.82
CA ILE A 39 42.94 -48.44 3.09
C ILE A 39 42.24 -48.22 1.76
N ASN A 40 41.95 -49.27 0.98
CA ASN A 40 41.27 -49.07 -0.29
C ASN A 40 39.84 -48.56 -0.08
N ASN A 41 39.18 -49.00 0.99
CA ASN A 41 37.87 -48.47 1.38
C ASN A 41 37.97 -47.07 2.01
N GLU A 42 38.98 -46.78 2.83
CA GLU A 42 39.24 -45.47 3.43
C GLU A 42 39.63 -44.42 2.38
N VAL A 43 40.50 -44.77 1.43
CA VAL A 43 40.88 -43.93 0.29
C VAL A 43 39.69 -43.73 -0.65
N ALA A 44 38.86 -44.76 -0.86
CA ALA A 44 37.64 -44.61 -1.64
C ALA A 44 36.60 -43.72 -0.94
N ASN A 45 36.43 -43.86 0.37
CA ASN A 45 35.52 -43.02 1.17
C ASN A 45 36.03 -41.57 1.23
N SER A 46 37.32 -41.36 1.50
CA SER A 46 37.99 -40.06 1.46
C SER A 46 37.85 -39.37 0.09
N SER A 47 38.03 -40.12 -1.01
CA SER A 47 37.83 -39.62 -2.36
C SER A 47 36.36 -39.28 -2.65
N MET A 48 35.43 -40.00 -2.03
CA MET A 48 33.99 -39.77 -2.18
C MET A 48 33.53 -38.54 -1.39
N ASP A 49 34.07 -38.33 -0.19
CA ASP A 49 33.78 -37.18 0.66
C ASP A 49 34.33 -35.89 0.03
N LEU A 50 35.55 -35.93 -0.53
CA LEU A 50 36.13 -34.80 -1.27
C LEU A 50 35.34 -34.45 -2.53
N LEU A 51 34.90 -35.45 -3.30
CA LEU A 51 34.08 -35.24 -4.50
C LEU A 51 32.70 -34.64 -4.15
N THR A 52 32.13 -35.07 -3.03
CA THR A 52 30.85 -34.55 -2.52
C THR A 52 31.01 -33.08 -2.11
N TYR A 53 32.09 -32.74 -1.40
CA TYR A 53 32.42 -31.35 -1.10
C TYR A 53 32.61 -30.50 -2.37
N GLN A 54 33.42 -30.96 -3.33
CA GLN A 54 33.67 -30.21 -4.56
C GLN A 54 32.38 -29.94 -5.34
N THR A 55 31.52 -30.95 -5.47
CA THR A 55 30.23 -30.81 -6.14
C THR A 55 29.33 -29.80 -5.41
N ASN A 56 29.29 -29.86 -4.08
CA ASN A 56 28.50 -28.93 -3.27
C ASN A 56 29.07 -27.50 -3.35
N MET A 57 30.38 -27.35 -3.29
CA MET A 57 31.08 -26.07 -3.35
C MET A 57 30.85 -25.37 -4.70
N GLU A 58 30.99 -26.10 -5.81
CA GLU A 58 30.69 -25.57 -7.15
C GLU A 58 29.22 -25.15 -7.26
N ARG A 59 28.30 -25.97 -6.74
CA ARG A 59 26.86 -25.67 -6.72
C ARG A 59 26.55 -24.38 -5.98
N ILE A 60 27.17 -24.14 -4.81
CA ILE A 60 26.95 -22.91 -4.05
C ILE A 60 27.63 -21.72 -4.69
N LEU A 61 28.86 -21.84 -5.22
CA LEU A 61 29.50 -20.74 -5.94
C LEU A 61 28.70 -20.31 -7.17
N GLN A 62 28.14 -21.27 -7.92
CA GLN A 62 27.26 -20.99 -9.05
C GLN A 62 25.95 -20.33 -8.60
N TRP A 63 25.40 -20.77 -7.46
CA TRP A 63 24.21 -20.16 -6.86
C TRP A 63 24.48 -18.71 -6.41
N ILE A 64 25.57 -18.44 -5.68
CA ILE A 64 25.96 -17.06 -5.32
C ILE A 64 26.17 -16.23 -6.57
N ALA A 65 26.84 -16.74 -7.60
CA ALA A 65 27.03 -16.01 -8.85
C ALA A 65 25.68 -15.63 -9.50
N THR A 66 24.70 -16.54 -9.46
CA THR A 66 23.34 -16.29 -9.96
C THR A 66 22.64 -15.21 -9.13
N LEU A 67 22.81 -15.23 -7.80
CA LEU A 67 22.26 -14.18 -6.93
C LEU A 67 22.95 -12.83 -7.12
N GLU A 68 24.27 -12.81 -7.31
CA GLU A 68 25.04 -11.60 -7.62
C GLU A 68 24.57 -10.98 -8.94
N GLU A 69 24.28 -11.81 -9.95
CA GLU A 69 23.69 -11.37 -11.22
C GLU A 69 22.27 -10.81 -11.02
N ASN A 70 21.40 -11.54 -10.31
CA ASN A 70 20.04 -11.08 -10.00
C ASN A 70 20.05 -9.75 -9.22
N TYR A 71 20.91 -9.62 -8.21
CA TYR A 71 21.11 -8.38 -7.46
C TYR A 71 21.66 -7.26 -8.36
N GLY A 72 22.57 -7.59 -9.27
CA GLY A 72 23.12 -6.68 -10.28
C GLY A 72 22.08 -6.13 -11.25
N ASN A 73 21.08 -6.94 -11.59
CA ASN A 73 19.98 -6.62 -12.50
C ASN A 73 18.89 -5.73 -11.86
N GLN A 74 18.88 -5.58 -10.52
CA GLN A 74 17.94 -4.68 -9.86
C GLN A 74 18.23 -3.21 -10.19
N ASP A 75 17.18 -2.41 -10.39
CA ASP A 75 17.33 -0.96 -10.57
C ASP A 75 17.82 -0.31 -9.26
N LYS A 76 19.02 0.26 -9.31
CA LYS A 76 19.65 0.90 -8.15
C LYS A 76 19.18 2.33 -7.93
N THR A 77 18.47 2.92 -8.89
CA THR A 77 17.96 4.28 -8.77
C THR A 77 16.71 4.29 -7.89
N LEU A 78 16.75 5.09 -6.81
CA LEU A 78 15.59 5.26 -5.95
C LEU A 78 14.60 6.18 -6.64
N SER A 79 13.36 5.70 -6.77
CA SER A 79 12.25 6.53 -7.28
C SER A 79 11.71 7.47 -6.20
N ASN A 80 11.29 8.66 -6.60
CA ASN A 80 10.52 9.56 -5.73
C ASN A 80 9.01 9.28 -5.81
N ASP A 81 8.58 8.36 -6.68
CA ASP A 81 7.19 7.92 -6.79
C ASP A 81 6.95 6.76 -5.81
N LEU A 82 5.95 6.92 -4.94
CA LEU A 82 5.62 5.97 -3.89
C LEU A 82 5.25 4.57 -4.43
N ASN A 83 4.54 4.49 -5.57
CA ASN A 83 4.13 3.20 -6.12
C ASN A 83 5.32 2.47 -6.73
N ILE A 84 6.20 3.19 -7.42
CA ILE A 84 7.41 2.63 -8.04
C ILE A 84 8.39 2.15 -6.95
N ILE A 85 8.63 2.94 -5.89
CA ILE A 85 9.53 2.53 -4.81
C ILE A 85 8.95 1.33 -4.02
N LYS A 86 7.62 1.22 -3.87
CA LYS A 86 6.96 0.04 -3.28
C LYS A 86 7.17 -1.22 -4.14
N GLU A 87 7.11 -1.09 -5.47
CA GLU A 87 7.43 -2.19 -6.39
C GLU A 87 8.92 -2.58 -6.30
N GLN A 88 9.83 -1.60 -6.25
CA GLN A 88 11.26 -1.86 -6.04
C GLN A 88 11.51 -2.59 -4.71
N PHE A 89 10.79 -2.22 -3.65
CA PHE A 89 10.84 -2.89 -2.36
C PHE A 89 10.32 -4.32 -2.43
N GLN A 90 9.16 -4.57 -3.04
CA GLN A 90 8.63 -5.95 -3.20
C GLN A 90 9.59 -6.85 -3.98
N ASN A 91 10.13 -6.35 -5.11
CA ASN A 91 11.12 -7.10 -5.90
C ASN A 91 12.40 -7.39 -5.09
N HIS A 92 12.79 -6.46 -4.21
CA HIS A 92 13.93 -6.66 -3.33
C HIS A 92 13.62 -7.65 -2.19
N GLU A 93 12.42 -7.61 -1.62
CA GLU A 93 11.95 -8.59 -0.62
C GLU A 93 11.94 -10.01 -1.18
N ASP A 94 11.45 -10.20 -2.41
CA ASP A 94 11.47 -11.51 -3.08
C ASP A 94 12.90 -12.03 -3.26
N PHE A 95 13.84 -11.13 -3.54
CA PHE A 95 15.26 -11.45 -3.57
C PHE A 95 15.80 -11.82 -2.19
N ILE A 96 15.50 -11.07 -1.13
CA ILE A 96 15.91 -11.38 0.25
C ILE A 96 15.34 -12.72 0.71
N LEU A 97 14.09 -13.03 0.37
CA LEU A 97 13.49 -14.34 0.66
C LEU A 97 14.23 -15.48 -0.05
N THR A 98 14.64 -15.25 -1.29
CA THR A 98 15.46 -16.21 -2.04
C THR A 98 16.84 -16.38 -1.42
N LEU A 99 17.46 -15.27 -0.98
CA LEU A 99 18.74 -15.26 -0.27
C LEU A 99 18.66 -16.10 1.02
N ASN A 100 17.61 -15.90 1.82
CA ASN A 100 17.43 -16.57 3.12
C ASN A 100 17.06 -18.05 2.98
N LYS A 101 16.27 -18.42 1.96
CA LYS A 101 15.85 -19.82 1.76
C LYS A 101 17.03 -20.79 1.69
N ASP A 102 18.13 -20.32 1.10
CA ASP A 102 19.30 -21.14 0.81
C ASP A 102 20.48 -20.82 1.76
N GLU A 103 20.27 -20.01 2.81
CA GLU A 103 21.25 -19.77 3.89
C GLU A 103 21.72 -21.08 4.54
N ASN A 104 20.77 -21.99 4.80
CA ASN A 104 21.06 -23.32 5.34
C ASN A 104 22.05 -24.12 4.47
N GLN A 105 22.12 -23.86 3.15
CA GLN A 105 23.03 -24.57 2.28
C GLN A 105 24.48 -24.10 2.49
N VAL A 106 24.68 -22.81 2.75
CA VAL A 106 26.01 -22.26 3.10
C VAL A 106 26.49 -22.89 4.41
N ASP A 107 25.60 -23.00 5.39
CA ASP A 107 25.88 -23.64 6.69
C ASP A 107 26.23 -25.13 6.53
N ASP A 108 25.47 -25.84 5.70
CA ASP A 108 25.71 -27.27 5.41
C ASP A 108 27.09 -27.50 4.79
N ILE A 109 27.58 -26.60 3.92
CA ILE A 109 28.93 -26.72 3.35
C ILE A 109 29.98 -26.43 4.41
N LEU A 110 29.80 -25.41 5.25
CA LEU A 110 30.74 -25.11 6.33
C LEU A 110 30.85 -26.30 7.30
N SER A 111 29.73 -26.94 7.61
CA SER A 111 29.70 -28.17 8.41
C SER A 111 30.45 -29.33 7.73
N GLN A 112 30.22 -29.54 6.43
CA GLN A 112 30.93 -30.57 5.64
C GLN A 112 32.44 -30.32 5.61
N VAL A 113 32.87 -29.06 5.49
CA VAL A 113 34.30 -28.74 5.50
C VAL A 113 34.92 -28.96 6.88
N ASN A 114 34.23 -28.56 7.95
CA ASN A 114 34.70 -28.84 9.30
C ASN A 114 34.86 -30.35 9.52
N GLN A 115 33.94 -31.17 9.01
CA GLN A 115 34.09 -32.63 9.04
C GLN A 115 35.31 -33.10 8.26
N LEU A 116 35.52 -32.61 7.03
CA LEU A 116 36.67 -32.96 6.18
C LEU A 116 38.03 -32.54 6.74
N LEU A 117 38.09 -31.40 7.44
CA LEU A 117 39.31 -30.88 8.06
C LEU A 117 39.61 -31.52 9.42
N THR A 118 38.59 -31.98 10.15
CA THR A 118 38.73 -32.58 11.48
C THR A 118 38.83 -34.10 11.42
N SER A 119 38.38 -34.74 10.33
CA SER A 119 38.50 -36.17 10.12
C SER A 119 39.97 -36.57 10.04
N THR A 120 40.48 -37.19 11.11
CA THR A 120 41.85 -37.71 11.23
C THR A 120 42.18 -38.83 10.23
N ASP A 121 41.16 -39.44 9.63
CA ASP A 121 41.31 -40.58 8.71
C ASP A 121 41.49 -40.15 7.24
N ILE A 122 41.32 -38.85 6.92
CA ILE A 122 41.47 -38.31 5.57
C ILE A 122 42.84 -37.64 5.45
N HIS A 123 43.79 -38.30 4.77
CA HIS A 123 45.06 -37.69 4.41
C HIS A 123 44.89 -36.74 3.21
N LEU A 124 44.35 -35.54 3.47
CA LEU A 124 44.37 -34.44 2.50
C LEU A 124 45.82 -34.06 2.20
N GLN A 125 46.15 -33.85 0.92
CA GLN A 125 47.43 -33.24 0.57
C GLN A 125 47.42 -31.79 1.04
N THR A 126 48.58 -31.27 1.46
CA THR A 126 48.72 -29.87 1.89
C THR A 126 48.19 -28.86 0.85
N GLN A 127 48.27 -29.21 -0.44
CA GLN A 127 47.71 -28.41 -1.52
C GLN A 127 46.18 -28.40 -1.52
N GLU A 128 45.53 -29.56 -1.35
CA GLU A 128 44.07 -29.71 -1.32
C GLU A 128 43.48 -28.99 -0.10
N GLU A 129 44.12 -29.12 1.06
CA GLU A 129 43.72 -28.41 2.28
C GLU A 129 43.78 -26.88 2.11
N ASN A 130 44.83 -26.37 1.45
CA ASN A 130 44.96 -24.94 1.16
C ASN A 130 43.91 -24.46 0.14
N GLU A 131 43.59 -25.26 -0.86
CA GLU A 131 42.56 -24.95 -1.86
C GLU A 131 41.16 -24.90 -1.22
N ILE A 132 40.82 -25.88 -0.36
CA ILE A 132 39.57 -25.91 0.40
C ILE A 132 39.43 -24.66 1.27
N LYS A 133 40.49 -24.29 2.01
CA LYS A 133 40.49 -23.08 2.85
C LYS A 133 40.28 -21.80 2.05
N GLU A 134 40.94 -21.67 0.90
CA GLU A 134 40.79 -20.49 0.04
C GLU A 134 39.38 -20.43 -0.58
N GLN A 135 38.81 -21.57 -0.98
CA GLN A 135 37.44 -21.65 -1.49
C GLN A 135 36.42 -21.19 -0.45
N ILE A 136 36.53 -21.65 0.81
CA ILE A 136 35.66 -21.17 1.90
C ILE A 136 35.85 -19.67 2.13
N ARG A 137 37.08 -19.18 2.14
CA ARG A 137 37.36 -17.75 2.33
C ARG A 137 36.64 -16.91 1.28
N ILE A 138 36.77 -17.28 0.01
CA ILE A 138 36.10 -16.60 -1.10
C ILE A 138 34.57 -16.70 -0.97
N LEU A 139 34.04 -17.87 -0.60
CA LEU A 139 32.62 -18.08 -0.40
C LEU A 139 32.06 -17.17 0.69
N ASN A 140 32.71 -17.14 1.85
CA ASN A 140 32.32 -16.31 2.98
C ASN A 140 32.39 -14.82 2.63
N GLU A 141 33.47 -14.38 1.96
CA GLU A 141 33.61 -12.99 1.51
C GLU A 141 32.49 -12.58 0.55
N LYS A 142 32.15 -13.42 -0.44
CA LYS A 142 31.06 -13.15 -1.37
C LYS A 142 29.70 -13.13 -0.69
N TRP A 143 29.43 -14.13 0.15
CA TRP A 143 28.17 -14.27 0.89
C TRP A 143 27.93 -13.08 1.81
N THR A 144 28.91 -12.74 2.65
CA THR A 144 28.82 -11.62 3.60
C THR A 144 28.69 -10.28 2.88
N LEU A 145 29.44 -10.07 1.80
CA LEU A 145 29.33 -8.86 0.98
C LEU A 145 27.96 -8.72 0.32
N LEU A 146 27.42 -9.81 -0.25
CA LEU A 146 26.10 -9.80 -0.87
C LEU A 146 25.02 -9.54 0.17
N ARG A 147 25.07 -10.23 1.32
CA ARG A 147 24.15 -10.03 2.45
C ARG A 147 24.19 -8.60 2.96
N SER A 148 25.38 -8.06 3.21
CA SER A 148 25.58 -6.67 3.66
C SER A 148 25.01 -5.65 2.66
N LYS A 149 25.33 -5.78 1.37
CA LYS A 149 24.78 -4.87 0.34
C LYS A 149 23.27 -4.95 0.23
N SER A 150 22.71 -6.14 0.39
CA SER A 150 21.27 -6.36 0.30
C SER A 150 20.56 -5.75 1.50
N LEU A 151 21.11 -5.92 2.71
CA LEU A 151 20.66 -5.25 3.92
C LEU A 151 20.69 -3.72 3.81
N ASP A 152 21.81 -3.16 3.33
CA ASP A 152 21.94 -1.72 3.13
C ASP A 152 20.87 -1.19 2.16
N ARG A 153 20.64 -1.92 1.06
CA ARG A 153 19.61 -1.59 0.08
C ARG A 153 18.20 -1.67 0.68
N GLN A 154 17.89 -2.73 1.42
CA GLN A 154 16.62 -2.90 2.12
C GLN A 154 16.35 -1.72 3.08
N SER A 155 17.36 -1.33 3.86
CA SER A 155 17.26 -0.19 4.79
C SER A 155 17.01 1.13 4.06
N ILE A 156 17.71 1.38 2.95
CA ILE A 156 17.54 2.61 2.16
C ILE A 156 16.16 2.67 1.50
N LEU A 157 15.69 1.56 0.91
CA LEU A 157 14.35 1.46 0.31
C LEU A 157 13.29 1.72 1.37
N HIS A 158 13.42 1.08 2.53
CA HIS A 158 12.49 1.24 3.64
C HIS A 158 12.44 2.68 4.16
N LYS A 159 13.59 3.30 4.44
CA LYS A 159 13.66 4.72 4.88
C LYS A 159 13.02 5.67 3.87
N THR A 160 13.23 5.41 2.58
CA THR A 160 12.65 6.22 1.50
C THR A 160 11.13 6.07 1.44
N ILE A 161 10.63 4.83 1.52
CA ILE A 161 9.20 4.53 1.59
C ILE A 161 8.56 5.21 2.81
N MET A 162 9.14 5.03 4.01
CA MET A 162 8.62 5.62 5.24
C MET A 162 8.49 7.13 5.14
N LYS A 163 9.52 7.80 4.58
CA LYS A 163 9.48 9.23 4.36
C LYS A 163 8.33 9.63 3.42
N LEU A 164 8.24 9.01 2.24
CA LEU A 164 7.23 9.35 1.24
C LEU A 164 5.80 9.05 1.74
N GLN A 165 5.61 7.94 2.46
CA GLN A 165 4.31 7.59 3.05
C GLN A 165 3.92 8.54 4.18
N THR A 166 4.87 8.96 5.01
CA THR A 166 4.63 9.95 6.07
C THR A 166 4.28 11.31 5.47
N ASP A 167 5.03 11.77 4.47
CA ASP A 167 4.76 13.03 3.75
C ASP A 167 3.36 13.00 3.11
N GLN A 168 2.97 11.87 2.49
CA GLN A 168 1.64 11.68 1.92
C GLN A 168 0.54 11.70 3.00
N MET A 169 0.76 11.02 4.13
CA MET A 169 -0.17 10.99 5.26
C MET A 169 -0.36 12.39 5.86
N GLU A 170 0.71 13.16 6.06
CA GLU A 170 0.64 14.54 6.56
C GLU A 170 -0.09 15.48 5.59
N SER A 171 0.17 15.33 4.29
CA SER A 171 -0.56 16.06 3.25
C SER A 171 -2.06 15.73 3.28
N PHE A 172 -2.40 14.44 3.41
CA PHE A 172 -3.79 13.98 3.51
C PHE A 172 -4.47 14.50 4.79
N ALA A 173 -3.78 14.45 5.94
CA ALA A 173 -4.27 14.98 7.20
C ALA A 173 -4.49 16.50 7.15
N THR A 174 -3.62 17.23 6.45
CA THR A 174 -3.77 18.67 6.22
C THR A 174 -4.99 18.95 5.35
N TRP A 175 -5.16 18.20 4.26
CA TRP A 175 -6.33 18.30 3.41
C TRP A 175 -7.62 18.00 4.18
N LEU A 176 -7.68 16.91 4.95
CA LEU A 176 -8.82 16.58 5.81
C LEU A 176 -9.20 17.75 6.72
N SER A 177 -8.20 18.41 7.32
CA SER A 177 -8.43 19.55 8.22
C SER A 177 -9.06 20.75 7.48
N GLN A 178 -8.61 21.04 6.26
CA GLN A 178 -9.18 22.11 5.43
C GLN A 178 -10.62 21.82 5.03
N ILE A 179 -10.92 20.55 4.75
CA ILE A 179 -12.28 20.13 4.37
C ILE A 179 -13.22 20.14 5.56
N GLU A 180 -12.78 19.67 6.72
CA GLU A 180 -13.54 19.76 7.98
C GLU A 180 -13.86 21.22 8.32
N GLU A 181 -12.88 22.12 8.21
CA GLU A 181 -13.12 23.56 8.39
C GLU A 181 -14.12 24.11 7.35
N ARG A 182 -13.99 23.73 6.08
CA ARG A 182 -14.91 24.15 5.01
C ARG A 182 -16.34 23.62 5.27
N ILE A 183 -16.46 22.40 5.77
CA ILE A 183 -17.73 21.81 6.15
C ILE A 183 -18.37 22.61 7.27
N SER A 184 -17.66 22.82 8.38
CA SER A 184 -18.19 23.53 9.54
C SER A 184 -18.51 25.00 9.27
N THR A 185 -17.75 25.66 8.41
CA THR A 185 -17.93 27.09 8.11
C THR A 185 -19.01 27.37 7.08
N ASN A 186 -19.09 26.56 6.01
CA ASN A 186 -19.89 26.91 4.83
C ASN A 186 -20.95 25.88 4.46
N LEU A 187 -20.87 24.63 4.93
CA LEU A 187 -21.72 23.55 4.43
C LEU A 187 -22.63 22.92 5.49
N GLU A 188 -22.29 23.05 6.77
CA GLU A 188 -23.02 22.45 7.89
C GLU A 188 -24.40 23.10 8.10
N VAL A 189 -24.47 24.42 8.05
CA VAL A 189 -25.73 25.19 8.17
C VAL A 189 -26.19 25.66 6.80
N MET A 190 -27.46 25.47 6.48
CA MET A 190 -28.06 25.96 5.23
C MET A 190 -28.15 27.50 5.26
N GLU A 191 -27.75 28.15 4.17
CA GLU A 191 -28.01 29.58 4.01
C GLU A 191 -29.50 29.83 3.74
N ASP A 192 -30.09 30.84 4.37
CA ASP A 192 -31.53 31.15 4.23
C ASP A 192 -31.89 31.81 2.89
N SER A 193 -30.89 32.17 2.07
CA SER A 193 -31.07 32.85 0.79
C SER A 193 -30.86 31.90 -0.38
N ILE A 194 -31.72 31.96 -1.39
CA ILE A 194 -31.60 31.16 -2.62
C ILE A 194 -30.20 31.31 -3.27
N PRO A 195 -29.64 32.52 -3.45
CA PRO A 195 -28.27 32.67 -3.96
C PRO A 195 -27.22 31.99 -3.09
N GLY A 196 -27.41 32.01 -1.77
CA GLY A 196 -26.59 31.31 -0.78
C GLY A 196 -26.63 29.80 -0.92
N ILE A 197 -27.83 29.25 -1.11
CA ILE A 197 -28.04 27.81 -1.33
C ILE A 197 -27.36 27.36 -2.62
N TYR A 198 -27.51 28.11 -3.72
CA TYR A 198 -26.80 27.82 -4.98
C TYR A 198 -25.28 27.85 -4.81
N ARG A 199 -24.76 28.82 -4.04
CA ARG A 199 -23.33 28.89 -3.72
C ARG A 199 -22.87 27.65 -2.93
N GLN A 200 -23.62 27.24 -1.92
CA GLN A 200 -23.33 26.05 -1.13
C GLN A 200 -23.37 24.78 -2.00
N TYR A 201 -24.31 24.68 -2.94
CA TYR A 201 -24.38 23.58 -3.89
C TYR A 201 -23.12 23.47 -4.75
N HIS A 202 -22.66 24.58 -5.33
CA HIS A 202 -21.42 24.58 -6.13
C HIS A 202 -20.19 24.19 -5.30
N GLN A 203 -20.07 24.69 -4.07
CA GLN A 203 -19.00 24.28 -3.16
C GLN A 203 -19.05 22.78 -2.83
N PHE A 204 -20.25 22.21 -2.79
CA PHE A 204 -20.46 20.81 -2.52
C PHE A 204 -20.10 19.92 -3.72
N VAL A 205 -20.44 20.33 -4.94
CA VAL A 205 -20.00 19.66 -6.17
C VAL A 205 -18.47 19.69 -6.27
N GLN A 206 -17.85 20.84 -5.95
CA GLN A 206 -16.39 20.94 -5.91
C GLN A 206 -15.78 19.98 -4.87
N LEU A 207 -16.37 19.88 -3.67
CA LEU A 207 -15.95 18.93 -2.65
C LEU A 207 -16.02 17.48 -3.13
N GLN A 208 -17.05 17.13 -3.91
CA GLN A 208 -17.18 15.80 -4.52
C GLN A 208 -16.05 15.50 -5.51
N ASP A 209 -15.72 16.44 -6.39
CA ASP A 209 -14.61 16.27 -7.33
C ASP A 209 -13.27 16.11 -6.59
N GLU A 210 -13.07 16.88 -5.52
CA GLU A 210 -11.88 16.76 -4.66
C GLU A 210 -11.80 15.39 -3.96
N LEU A 211 -12.93 14.84 -3.51
CA LEU A 211 -12.99 13.50 -2.89
C LEU A 211 -12.56 12.40 -3.84
N ILE A 212 -12.94 12.46 -5.13
CA ILE A 212 -12.51 11.48 -6.13
C ILE A 212 -10.98 11.48 -6.25
N VAL A 213 -10.36 12.66 -6.29
CA VAL A 213 -8.89 12.78 -6.39
C VAL A 213 -8.21 12.21 -5.13
N GLN A 214 -8.79 12.41 -3.95
CA GLN A 214 -8.20 11.92 -2.71
C GLN A 214 -8.42 10.42 -2.47
N GLN A 215 -9.30 9.76 -3.23
CA GLN A 215 -9.53 8.32 -3.12
C GLN A 215 -8.25 7.51 -3.41
N GLU A 216 -7.47 7.90 -4.42
CA GLU A 216 -6.20 7.22 -4.75
C GLU A 216 -5.18 7.33 -3.60
N ILE A 217 -5.15 8.47 -2.91
CA ILE A 217 -4.30 8.68 -1.75
C ILE A 217 -4.75 7.81 -0.58
N SER A 218 -6.07 7.73 -0.33
CA SER A 218 -6.64 6.84 0.68
C SER A 218 -6.27 5.36 0.43
N GLN A 219 -6.37 4.89 -0.81
CA GLN A 219 -5.98 3.52 -1.20
C GLN A 219 -4.47 3.27 -1.05
N SER A 220 -3.63 4.28 -1.32
CA SER A 220 -2.19 4.16 -1.14
C SER A 220 -1.78 4.09 0.33
N LEU A 221 -2.51 4.81 1.20
CA LEU A 221 -2.37 4.81 2.65
C LEU A 221 -2.95 3.55 3.31
N GLU A 222 -3.93 2.87 2.71
CA GLU A 222 -4.37 1.53 3.14
C GLU A 222 -3.20 0.54 3.05
N ASN A 223 -2.45 0.58 1.95
CA ASN A 223 -1.24 -0.21 1.75
C ASN A 223 0.00 0.45 2.37
N PHE A 224 -0.11 0.92 3.61
CA PHE A 224 1.02 1.49 4.36
C PHE A 224 2.02 0.38 4.70
N ILE A 225 3.33 0.64 4.54
CA ILE A 225 4.38 -0.33 4.87
C ILE A 225 5.05 0.17 6.15
N ILE A 226 4.88 -0.55 7.25
CA ILE A 226 5.53 -0.23 8.53
C ILE A 226 6.64 -1.26 8.73
N ALA A 227 7.89 -0.81 8.93
CA ALA A 227 8.90 -1.71 9.51
C ALA A 227 8.92 -1.56 11.02
N VAL A 228 9.25 -2.68 11.66
CA VAL A 228 9.52 -2.77 13.09
C VAL A 228 10.99 -2.39 13.31
N ASP A 229 11.31 -1.11 13.18
CA ASP A 229 12.62 -0.56 13.54
C ASP A 229 12.49 0.42 14.72
N GLN A 230 13.53 0.53 15.55
CA GLN A 230 13.54 1.38 16.76
C GLN A 230 13.41 2.90 16.46
N GLU A 231 13.59 3.32 15.21
CA GLU A 231 13.49 4.74 14.80
C GLU A 231 12.05 5.26 14.74
N TYR A 232 11.05 4.39 14.52
CA TYR A 232 9.66 4.79 14.34
C TYR A 232 8.75 4.02 15.29
N ASP A 233 7.94 4.74 16.07
CA ASP A 233 6.90 4.12 16.88
C ASP A 233 5.75 3.68 15.97
N SER A 234 5.71 2.37 15.66
CA SER A 234 4.66 1.78 14.82
C SER A 234 3.27 2.08 15.37
N THR A 235 3.12 2.17 16.70
CA THR A 235 1.83 2.46 17.34
C THR A 235 1.39 3.90 17.11
N GLU A 236 2.32 4.86 17.07
CA GLU A 236 2.00 6.26 16.77
C GLU A 236 1.51 6.42 15.33
N ILE A 237 2.18 5.75 14.38
CA ILE A 237 1.79 5.80 12.95
C ILE A 237 0.45 5.11 12.74
N GLU A 238 0.22 3.96 13.37
CA GLU A 238 -1.08 3.27 13.31
C GLU A 238 -2.22 4.13 13.87
N ASN A 239 -1.99 4.82 14.98
CA ASN A 239 -2.99 5.74 15.55
C ASN A 239 -3.28 6.91 14.60
N LYS A 240 -2.25 7.51 13.99
CA LYS A 240 -2.43 8.60 13.01
C LYS A 240 -3.21 8.14 11.77
N LEU A 241 -2.90 6.95 11.24
CA LEU A 241 -3.64 6.37 10.11
C LEU A 241 -5.11 6.10 10.49
N PHE A 242 -5.34 5.59 11.70
CA PHE A 242 -6.69 5.37 12.22
C PHE A 242 -7.48 6.68 12.38
N ASP A 243 -6.85 7.74 12.87
CA ASP A 243 -7.48 9.06 12.99
C ASP A 243 -7.83 9.63 11.62
N CYS A 244 -6.91 9.56 10.65
CA CYS A 244 -7.18 9.94 9.26
C CYS A 244 -8.32 9.12 8.64
N SER A 245 -8.38 7.81 8.94
CA SER A 245 -9.47 6.93 8.52
C SER A 245 -10.83 7.40 9.03
N LYS A 246 -10.92 7.72 10.32
CA LYS A 246 -12.16 8.16 10.94
C LYS A 246 -12.65 9.48 10.37
N ARG A 247 -11.73 10.41 10.12
CA ARG A 247 -12.01 11.72 9.54
C ARG A 247 -12.46 11.62 8.08
N TRP A 248 -11.80 10.77 7.29
CA TRP A 248 -12.24 10.44 5.94
C TRP A 248 -13.66 9.84 5.92
N GLU A 249 -13.92 8.83 6.76
CA GLU A 249 -15.23 8.20 6.91
C GLU A 249 -16.31 9.24 7.28
N TYR A 250 -15.99 10.19 8.17
CA TYR A 250 -16.88 11.29 8.53
C TYR A 250 -17.21 12.19 7.33
N ILE A 251 -16.21 12.64 6.55
CA ILE A 251 -16.42 13.52 5.40
C ILE A 251 -17.25 12.81 4.32
N CYS A 252 -16.94 11.55 4.01
CA CYS A 252 -17.70 10.76 3.03
C CYS A 252 -19.17 10.60 3.47
N ASN A 253 -19.42 10.30 4.74
CA ASN A 253 -20.78 10.21 5.28
C ASN A 253 -21.50 11.56 5.26
N PHE A 254 -20.82 12.65 5.59
CA PHE A 254 -21.37 14.01 5.52
C PHE A 254 -21.83 14.32 4.09
N VAL A 255 -20.98 14.07 3.09
CA VAL A 255 -21.34 14.29 1.69
C VAL A 255 -22.51 13.39 1.28
N GLN A 256 -22.54 12.13 1.67
CA GLN A 256 -23.66 11.26 1.33
C GLN A 256 -25.00 11.72 1.92
N GLN A 257 -25.02 12.16 3.18
CA GLN A 257 -26.25 12.56 3.87
C GLN A 257 -26.74 13.94 3.41
N HIS A 258 -25.84 14.91 3.29
CA HIS A 258 -26.21 16.29 2.96
C HIS A 258 -26.54 16.48 1.47
N TRP A 259 -25.98 15.68 0.56
CA TRP A 259 -26.32 15.71 -0.87
C TRP A 259 -27.83 15.50 -1.12
N ASN A 260 -28.36 14.43 -0.54
CA ASN A 260 -29.74 14.00 -0.76
C ASN A 260 -30.77 14.99 -0.18
N VAL A 261 -30.46 15.58 0.99
CA VAL A 261 -31.34 16.57 1.63
C VAL A 261 -31.31 17.92 0.90
N LYS A 262 -30.14 18.40 0.46
CA LYS A 262 -30.01 19.73 -0.19
C LYS A 262 -30.62 19.76 -1.59
N ILE A 263 -30.47 18.69 -2.37
CA ILE A 263 -31.10 18.57 -3.68
C ILE A 263 -32.62 18.55 -3.58
N THR A 264 -33.14 17.79 -2.60
CA THR A 264 -34.58 17.75 -2.34
C THR A 264 -35.09 19.16 -2.02
N TYR A 265 -34.44 19.90 -1.13
CA TYR A 265 -34.87 21.26 -0.76
C TYR A 265 -34.84 22.26 -1.93
N ILE A 266 -33.80 22.25 -2.78
CA ILE A 266 -33.69 23.12 -3.95
C ILE A 266 -34.84 22.87 -4.95
N LEU A 267 -35.26 21.61 -5.13
CA LEU A 267 -36.39 21.26 -5.99
C LEU A 267 -37.74 21.73 -5.43
N TYR A 268 -37.89 21.82 -4.10
CA TYR A 268 -39.16 22.20 -3.44
C TYR A 268 -39.29 23.72 -3.17
N ASP A 269 -38.21 24.50 -3.09
CA ASP A 269 -38.22 25.94 -2.77
C ASP A 269 -37.85 26.86 -3.96
N ASP A 270 -37.88 26.31 -5.18
CA ASP A 270 -37.56 26.96 -6.45
C ASP A 270 -38.36 28.26 -6.69
N ASP A 271 -37.69 29.29 -7.20
CA ASP A 271 -38.28 30.57 -7.59
C ASP A 271 -39.44 30.37 -8.57
N HIS A 272 -39.38 29.33 -9.41
CA HIS A 272 -40.48 28.96 -10.29
C HIS A 272 -41.72 28.45 -9.55
N PHE A 273 -41.53 27.72 -8.43
CA PHE A 273 -42.63 27.31 -7.56
C PHE A 273 -43.22 28.52 -6.82
N LYS A 274 -42.39 29.44 -6.33
CA LYS A 274 -42.85 30.70 -5.69
C LYS A 274 -43.60 31.60 -6.67
N GLU A 275 -43.10 31.78 -7.88
CA GLU A 275 -43.75 32.54 -8.96
C GLU A 275 -45.07 31.89 -9.38
N PHE A 276 -45.11 30.56 -9.43
CA PHE A 276 -46.35 29.82 -9.69
C PHE A 276 -47.39 30.04 -8.58
N ILE A 277 -47.00 29.93 -7.30
CA ILE A 277 -47.91 30.20 -6.17
C ILE A 277 -48.39 31.66 -6.18
N GLN A 278 -47.52 32.62 -6.48
CA GLN A 278 -47.89 34.03 -6.54
C GLN A 278 -48.83 34.32 -7.72
N THR A 279 -48.59 33.71 -8.89
CA THR A 279 -49.47 33.77 -10.05
C THR A 279 -50.82 33.10 -9.76
N GLY A 280 -50.81 31.95 -9.08
CA GLY A 280 -52.00 31.26 -8.60
C GLY A 280 -52.85 32.11 -7.65
N ASN A 281 -52.20 32.78 -6.70
CA ASN A 281 -52.88 33.69 -5.78
C ASN A 281 -53.50 34.90 -6.50
N ASN A 282 -52.77 35.50 -7.46
CA ASN A 282 -53.27 36.63 -8.25
C ASN A 282 -54.47 36.24 -9.12
N ILE A 283 -54.42 35.07 -9.77
CA ILE A 283 -55.55 34.55 -10.55
C ILE A 283 -56.74 34.22 -9.64
N THR A 284 -56.51 33.61 -8.48
CA THR A 284 -57.57 33.32 -7.51
C THR A 284 -58.23 34.60 -7.00
N GLU A 285 -57.47 35.68 -6.82
CA GLU A 285 -57.99 36.99 -6.45
C GLU A 285 -58.80 37.65 -7.58
N GLN A 286 -58.32 37.54 -8.84
CA GLN A 286 -59.05 38.02 -10.02
C GLN A 286 -60.36 37.27 -10.27
N LEU A 287 -60.42 35.98 -9.91
CA LEU A 287 -61.61 35.13 -10.09
C LEU A 287 -62.63 35.24 -8.95
N LYS A 288 -62.31 35.90 -7.82
CA LYS A 288 -63.27 36.08 -6.70
C LYS A 288 -64.48 36.92 -7.07
N ASP A 289 -64.34 37.80 -8.05
CA ASP A 289 -65.38 38.76 -8.47
C ASP A 289 -66.04 38.38 -9.81
N ALA A 290 -65.70 37.22 -10.40
CA ALA A 290 -66.18 36.79 -11.71
C ALA A 290 -67.23 35.65 -11.59
N ASP A 291 -68.28 35.68 -12.43
CA ASP A 291 -69.30 34.62 -12.51
C ASP A 291 -68.68 33.27 -12.92
N GLU A 292 -69.08 32.18 -12.23
CA GLU A 292 -68.51 30.82 -12.40
C GLU A 292 -68.62 30.25 -13.84
N ASP A 293 -69.61 30.70 -14.62
CA ASP A 293 -69.84 30.28 -16.02
C ASP A 293 -69.19 31.22 -17.06
N SER A 294 -68.33 32.15 -16.63
CA SER A 294 -67.62 33.08 -17.52
C SER A 294 -66.52 32.37 -18.31
N THR A 295 -66.38 32.71 -19.60
CA THR A 295 -65.23 32.30 -20.44
C THR A 295 -63.89 32.75 -19.86
N GLU A 296 -63.88 33.75 -18.98
CA GLU A 296 -62.70 34.21 -18.25
C GLU A 296 -62.23 33.19 -17.20
N HIS A 297 -63.16 32.47 -16.55
CA HIS A 297 -62.84 31.43 -15.57
C HIS A 297 -62.19 30.21 -16.25
N GLU A 298 -62.73 29.81 -17.40
CA GLU A 298 -62.15 28.73 -18.22
C GLU A 298 -60.76 29.09 -18.76
N PHE A 299 -60.56 30.34 -19.19
CA PHE A 299 -59.26 30.83 -19.65
C PHE A 299 -58.21 30.90 -18.53
N ALA A 300 -58.61 31.33 -17.34
CA ALA A 300 -57.74 31.41 -16.18
C ALA A 300 -57.30 30.02 -15.67
N LEU A 301 -58.22 29.05 -15.60
CA LEU A 301 -57.91 27.65 -15.29
C LEU A 301 -56.93 27.06 -16.30
N LYS A 302 -57.16 27.29 -17.60
CA LYS A 302 -56.27 26.81 -18.67
C LYS A 302 -54.88 27.46 -18.62
N THR A 303 -54.81 28.71 -18.18
CA THR A 303 -53.54 29.42 -17.97
C THR A 303 -52.74 28.81 -16.82
N LEU A 304 -53.40 28.49 -15.69
CA LEU A 304 -52.76 27.79 -14.58
C LEU A 304 -52.34 26.37 -14.94
N GLU A 305 -53.18 25.64 -15.69
CA GLU A 305 -52.88 24.28 -16.14
C GLU A 305 -51.65 24.24 -17.04
N ASN A 306 -51.54 25.16 -18.01
CA ASN A 306 -50.36 25.26 -18.88
C ASN A 306 -49.10 25.64 -18.08
N ARG A 307 -49.20 26.55 -17.10
CA ARG A 307 -48.08 26.95 -16.25
C ARG A 307 -47.62 25.80 -15.35
N TRP A 308 -48.56 25.02 -14.82
CA TRP A 308 -48.28 23.83 -14.02
C TRP A 308 -47.57 22.75 -14.85
N GLN A 309 -48.02 22.50 -16.09
CA GLN A 309 -47.38 21.54 -16.98
C GLN A 309 -45.93 21.93 -17.32
N GLU A 310 -45.67 23.22 -17.53
CA GLU A 310 -44.32 23.73 -17.79
C GLU A 310 -43.42 23.58 -16.56
N LEU A 311 -43.90 23.96 -15.38
CA LEU A 311 -43.18 23.78 -14.12
C LEU A 311 -42.87 22.30 -13.86
N HIS A 312 -43.86 21.43 -14.03
CA HIS A 312 -43.71 19.99 -13.83
C HIS A 312 -42.64 19.40 -14.76
N LYS A 313 -42.61 19.84 -16.03
CA LYS A 313 -41.59 19.40 -16.99
C LYS A 313 -40.18 19.88 -16.61
N GLN A 314 -40.06 21.08 -16.05
CA GLN A 314 -38.77 21.61 -15.58
C GLN A 314 -38.27 20.89 -14.33
N ILE A 315 -39.18 20.58 -13.38
CA ILE A 315 -38.86 19.74 -12.22
C ILE A 315 -38.40 18.35 -12.68
N LEU A 316 -39.14 17.70 -13.57
CA LEU A 316 -38.80 16.36 -14.08
C LEU A 316 -37.43 16.35 -14.80
N LYS A 317 -37.10 17.45 -15.48
CA LYS A 317 -35.78 17.62 -16.10
C LYS A 317 -34.68 17.80 -15.05
N CYS A 318 -34.91 18.60 -14.02
CA CYS A 318 -33.96 18.74 -12.91
C CYS A 318 -33.75 17.40 -12.20
N GLU A 319 -34.82 16.65 -11.92
CA GLU A 319 -34.76 15.29 -11.37
C GLU A 319 -33.92 14.37 -12.25
N GLN A 320 -34.12 14.38 -13.57
CA GLN A 320 -33.30 13.61 -14.51
C GLN A 320 -31.83 14.07 -14.56
N ASP A 321 -31.55 15.37 -14.53
CA ASP A 321 -30.18 15.91 -14.53
C ASP A 321 -29.46 15.57 -13.22
N ILE A 322 -30.19 15.49 -12.10
CA ILE A 322 -29.72 15.00 -10.79
C ILE A 322 -29.42 13.50 -10.85
N GLU A 323 -30.35 12.69 -11.35
CA GLU A 323 -30.19 11.24 -11.51
C GLU A 323 -29.03 10.89 -12.47
N GLN A 324 -28.83 11.71 -13.51
CA GLN A 324 -27.75 11.55 -14.49
C GLN A 324 -26.42 12.16 -14.04
N SER A 325 -26.42 13.07 -13.05
CA SER A 325 -25.19 13.46 -12.37
C SER A 325 -24.60 12.19 -11.76
N LYS A 326 -23.33 11.90 -12.07
CA LYS A 326 -22.64 10.60 -11.88
C LYS A 326 -22.65 10.02 -10.45
N PHE A 327 -23.23 10.72 -9.48
CA PHE A 327 -23.22 10.40 -8.05
C PHE A 327 -24.39 9.54 -7.56
N SER A 328 -25.30 9.09 -8.42
CA SER A 328 -26.26 8.03 -8.06
C SER A 328 -25.60 6.64 -7.87
N ASN A 329 -24.31 6.48 -8.20
CA ASN A 329 -23.58 5.25 -7.90
C ASN A 329 -22.93 5.37 -6.52
N ASP A 330 -23.67 4.86 -5.53
CA ASP A 330 -23.24 4.38 -4.23
C ASP A 330 -21.88 4.91 -3.71
N LEU A 331 -21.92 6.02 -2.98
CA LEU A 331 -20.77 6.52 -2.20
C LEU A 331 -20.21 5.48 -1.20
N SER A 332 -20.90 4.34 -1.02
CA SER A 332 -20.41 3.18 -0.26
C SER A 332 -19.05 2.65 -0.76
N GLU A 333 -18.75 2.77 -2.07
CA GLU A 333 -17.44 2.41 -2.63
C GLU A 333 -16.30 3.31 -2.12
N TYR A 334 -16.59 4.56 -1.75
CA TYR A 334 -15.62 5.52 -1.21
C TYR A 334 -15.38 5.34 0.30
N VAL A 335 -16.24 4.58 0.98
CA VAL A 335 -16.11 4.21 2.40
C VAL A 335 -15.22 2.97 2.55
N THR A 336 -14.21 2.79 1.68
CA THR A 336 -13.20 1.76 1.90
C THR A 336 -12.52 2.06 3.23
N ARG A 337 -12.83 1.25 4.25
CA ARG A 337 -12.19 1.37 5.56
C ARG A 337 -10.74 0.92 5.38
N PHE A 338 -9.84 1.79 5.82
CA PHE A 338 -8.44 1.48 6.05
C PHE A 338 -8.27 0.19 6.84
#